data_AF-A0A7Y2DPN5-F1
#
_entry.id   AF-A0A7Y2DPN5-F1
#
_cell.length_a   1.000
_cell.length_b   1.000
_cell.length_c   1.000
_cell.angle_alpha   90.00
_cell.angle_beta   90.00
_cell.angle_gamma   90.00
#
_symmetry.space_group_name_H-M   'P 1'
#
loop_
_entity.id
_entity.type
_entity.pdbx_description
1 polymer ?
#
loop_
_entity_poly.entity_id
_entity_poly.type
_entity_poly.pdbx_seq_one_letter_code
_entity_poly.pdbx_strand_id
1 'polypeptide(L)'
;MVKSVKPTASSPPQAAKQPSTNRSPAEVQDRRLIQWGGIAGLAGVAAFIGTVAVVVGLGLPAADDPETLTDFANIEGGRIAEHFFYLAALILFALHLLVLHRLLRPAHTAAALFGTAIAEIGLVIMAASSVLHVSTAPMADLYTASDTPPEDLAAIEYAWHGAQSIFDTMLATGVLLVPIGIILLGVAMWIAPGFGVRLGLVAMVLGVAGLIGAAWEIVDTASDVSAAAVLSIVVFHLISGWRTLKLSNETRIDLSTIERPG
;
A
#
# COMPACT_ATOMS: atom_id res chain seq x y z
N MET A 1 58.32 68.42 -10.62
CA MET A 1 57.04 67.80 -11.02
C MET A 1 56.72 66.68 -10.03
N VAL A 2 55.85 66.95 -9.06
CA VAL A 2 55.43 65.98 -8.03
C VAL A 2 54.11 65.36 -8.49
N LYS A 3 54.10 64.04 -8.74
CA LYS A 3 52.88 63.28 -9.10
C LYS A 3 52.06 63.03 -7.83
N SER A 4 50.88 63.63 -7.77
CA SER A 4 49.85 63.34 -6.76
C SER A 4 49.23 61.96 -7.04
N VAL A 5 49.36 61.03 -6.08
CA VAL A 5 48.70 59.71 -6.12
C VAL A 5 47.37 59.83 -5.38
N LYS A 6 46.27 59.55 -6.09
CA LYS A 6 44.91 59.56 -5.56
C LYS A 6 44.60 58.19 -4.92
N PRO A 7 44.15 58.12 -3.66
CA PRO A 7 43.82 56.84 -3.03
C PRO A 7 42.49 56.29 -3.59
N THR A 8 42.52 55.06 -4.09
CA THR A 8 41.35 54.26 -4.46
C THR A 8 40.62 53.78 -3.20
N ALA A 9 39.35 54.18 -3.06
CA ALA A 9 38.46 53.68 -2.03
C ALA A 9 38.17 52.19 -2.27
N SER A 10 38.50 51.34 -1.31
CA SER A 10 38.11 49.94 -1.27
C SER A 10 36.60 49.83 -1.03
N SER A 11 35.90 49.10 -1.91
CA SER A 11 34.49 48.77 -1.72
C SER A 11 34.33 47.87 -0.48
N PRO A 12 33.30 48.07 0.35
CA PRO A 12 33.03 47.20 1.47
C PRO A 12 32.65 45.79 0.98
N PRO A 13 33.02 44.74 1.73
CA PRO A 13 32.70 43.37 1.36
C PRO A 13 31.18 43.17 1.32
N GLN A 14 30.67 42.66 0.19
CA GLN A 14 29.28 42.21 0.07
C GLN A 14 29.02 41.17 1.16
N ALA A 15 28.17 41.52 2.13
CA ALA A 15 27.64 40.60 3.10
C ALA A 15 26.93 39.46 2.35
N ALA A 16 27.48 38.25 2.46
CA ALA A 16 26.85 37.05 1.96
C ALA A 16 25.45 36.94 2.57
N LYS A 17 24.41 37.00 1.73
CA LYS A 17 23.03 36.69 2.12
C LYS A 17 23.03 35.26 2.66
N GLN A 18 23.00 35.11 3.98
CA GLN A 18 22.70 33.83 4.62
C GLN A 18 21.32 33.37 4.10
N PRO A 19 21.20 32.15 3.56
CA PRO A 19 19.90 31.63 3.15
C PRO A 19 19.05 31.48 4.41
N SER A 20 17.99 32.28 4.51
CA SER A 20 17.05 32.23 5.62
C SER A 20 16.37 30.86 5.66
N THR A 21 16.81 30.00 6.57
CA THR A 21 16.25 28.67 6.84
C THR A 21 14.93 28.70 7.61
N ASN A 22 14.29 29.86 7.75
CA ASN A 22 13.03 29.99 8.48
C ASN A 22 11.87 29.54 7.60
N ARG A 23 11.63 28.22 7.58
CA ARG A 23 10.39 27.63 7.08
C ARG A 23 9.24 27.98 8.02
N SER A 24 8.04 28.15 7.45
CA SER A 24 6.85 28.36 8.28
C SER A 24 6.47 27.06 9.02
N PRO A 25 5.76 27.14 10.16
CA PRO A 25 5.26 25.94 10.85
C PRO A 25 4.40 25.03 9.96
N ALA A 26 3.62 25.61 9.03
CA ALA A 26 2.79 24.88 8.08
C ALA A 26 3.62 24.06 7.09
N GLU A 27 4.68 24.65 6.51
CA GLU A 27 5.61 23.94 5.62
C GLU A 27 6.31 22.76 6.31
N VAL A 28 6.63 22.91 7.60
CA VAL A 28 7.22 21.82 8.40
C VAL A 28 6.20 20.70 8.61
N GLN A 29 4.93 21.03 8.88
CA GLN A 29 3.87 20.06 9.09
C GLN A 29 3.55 19.29 7.80
N ASP A 30 3.42 19.97 6.66
CA ASP A 30 3.17 19.32 5.38
C ASP A 30 4.32 18.39 4.98
N ARG A 31 5.57 18.83 5.18
CA ARG A 31 6.74 17.99 4.94
C ARG A 31 6.71 16.71 5.78
N ARG A 32 6.37 16.83 7.06
CA ARG A 32 6.24 15.66 7.96
C ARG A 32 5.15 14.72 7.47
N LEU A 33 4.00 15.23 7.05
CA LEU A 33 2.91 14.41 6.53
C LEU A 33 3.34 13.63 5.28
N ILE A 34 4.03 14.28 4.34
CA ILE A 34 4.58 13.63 3.14
C ILE A 34 5.60 12.56 3.53
N GLN A 35 6.49 12.86 4.47
CA GLN A 35 7.47 11.91 4.97
C GLN A 35 6.78 10.67 5.57
N TRP A 36 5.77 10.86 6.42
CA TRP A 36 4.99 9.76 7.01
C TRP A 36 4.25 8.95 5.94
N GLY A 37 3.69 9.57 4.91
CA GLY A 37 3.06 8.85 3.81
C GLY A 37 4.05 7.97 3.04
N GLY A 38 5.24 8.51 2.73
CA GLY A 38 6.30 7.72 2.09
C GLY A 38 6.80 6.57 2.96
N ILE A 39 6.98 6.80 4.26
CA ILE A 39 7.32 5.75 5.23
C ILE A 39 6.22 4.69 5.30
N ALA A 40 4.94 5.09 5.36
CA ALA A 40 3.82 4.15 5.39
C ALA A 40 3.82 3.25 4.16
N GLY A 41 4.01 3.80 2.95
CA GLY A 41 4.11 3.00 1.72
C GLY A 41 5.24 1.97 1.78
N LEU A 42 6.45 2.38 2.20
CA LEU A 42 7.61 1.49 2.27
C LEU A 42 7.52 0.46 3.41
N ALA A 43 7.02 0.86 4.58
CA ALA A 43 6.81 -0.03 5.71
C ALA A 43 5.72 -1.06 5.39
N GLY A 44 4.67 -0.67 4.66
CA GLY A 44 3.65 -1.60 4.18
C GLY A 44 4.24 -2.65 3.23
N VAL A 45 5.12 -2.25 2.33
CA VAL A 45 5.84 -3.20 1.45
C VAL A 45 6.72 -4.14 2.27
N ALA A 46 7.44 -3.62 3.28
CA ALA A 46 8.25 -4.46 4.17
C ALA A 46 7.40 -5.45 4.97
N ALA A 47 6.24 -5.02 5.47
CA ALA A 47 5.29 -5.89 6.16
C ALA A 47 4.75 -6.99 5.23
N PHE A 48 4.41 -6.64 3.98
CA PHE A 48 3.96 -7.62 2.98
C PHE A 48 5.05 -8.64 2.64
N ILE A 49 6.31 -8.21 2.51
CA ILE A 49 7.45 -9.13 2.37
C ILE A 49 7.56 -10.04 3.60
N GLY A 50 7.27 -9.52 4.79
CA GLY A 50 7.15 -10.29 6.03
C GLY A 50 6.10 -11.40 5.93
N THR A 51 4.91 -11.12 5.40
CA THR A 51 3.88 -12.14 5.12
C THR A 51 4.44 -13.27 4.27
N VAL A 52 5.03 -12.95 3.12
CA VAL A 52 5.61 -13.96 2.21
C VAL A 52 6.74 -14.73 2.89
N ALA A 53 7.59 -14.05 3.67
CA ALA A 53 8.69 -14.68 4.39
C ALA A 53 8.21 -15.65 5.47
N VAL A 54 7.08 -15.37 6.14
CA VAL A 54 6.46 -16.29 7.10
C VAL A 54 5.97 -17.55 6.39
N VAL A 55 5.20 -17.39 5.30
CA VAL A 55 4.67 -18.54 4.54
C VAL A 55 5.79 -19.42 4.01
N VAL A 56 6.76 -18.83 3.30
CA VAL A 56 7.87 -19.57 2.70
C VAL A 56 8.83 -20.12 3.76
N GLY A 57 9.13 -19.34 4.79
CA GLY A 57 10.11 -19.70 5.82
C GLY A 57 9.64 -20.80 6.77
N LEU A 58 8.32 -20.87 7.02
CA LEU A 58 7.70 -21.90 7.85
C LEU A 58 7.10 -23.05 7.03
N GLY A 59 7.11 -22.94 5.69
CA GLY A 59 6.53 -23.95 4.80
C GLY A 59 5.04 -24.12 5.03
N LEU A 60 4.31 -23.03 5.27
CA LEU A 60 2.88 -23.10 5.54
C LEU A 60 2.15 -23.62 4.29
N PRO A 61 1.15 -24.51 4.44
CA PRO A 61 0.38 -25.00 3.32
C PRO A 61 -0.41 -23.86 2.63
N ALA A 62 -1.08 -24.13 1.52
CA ALA A 62 -2.04 -23.16 0.98
C ALA A 62 -3.26 -23.03 1.94
N ALA A 63 -4.01 -21.93 1.86
CA ALA A 63 -5.15 -21.72 2.77
C ALA A 63 -6.26 -22.74 2.54
N ASP A 64 -6.42 -23.22 1.31
CA ASP A 64 -7.38 -24.22 0.85
C ASP A 64 -6.88 -25.67 0.98
N ASP A 65 -5.66 -25.87 1.50
CA ASP A 65 -5.12 -27.20 1.77
C ASP A 65 -5.83 -27.84 2.98
N PRO A 66 -6.31 -29.09 2.88
CA PRO A 66 -6.85 -29.84 4.01
C PRO A 66 -5.92 -29.89 5.24
N GLU A 67 -4.61 -29.76 5.09
CA GLU A 67 -3.65 -29.67 6.19
C GLU A 67 -4.01 -28.52 7.16
N THR A 68 -4.62 -27.45 6.66
CA THR A 68 -5.08 -26.33 7.50
C THR A 68 -6.30 -26.63 8.36
N LEU A 69 -6.98 -27.76 8.11
CA LEU A 69 -8.03 -28.29 8.96
C LEU A 69 -7.50 -29.42 9.85
N THR A 70 -6.68 -30.32 9.30
CA THR A 70 -6.24 -31.54 9.99
C THR A 70 -5.04 -31.35 10.90
N ASP A 71 -4.16 -30.37 10.62
CA ASP A 71 -2.93 -30.11 11.37
C ASP A 71 -2.83 -28.65 11.84
N PHE A 72 -3.98 -27.99 12.03
CA PHE A 72 -4.04 -26.57 12.35
C PHE A 72 -3.20 -26.18 13.56
N ALA A 73 -3.19 -27.00 14.62
CA ALA A 73 -2.43 -26.72 15.85
C ALA A 73 -0.92 -26.51 15.61
N ASN A 74 -0.34 -27.20 14.62
CA ASN A 74 1.08 -27.05 14.29
C ASN A 74 1.37 -25.81 13.45
N ILE A 75 0.40 -25.36 12.65
CA ILE A 75 0.57 -24.21 11.75
C ILE A 75 -0.04 -22.90 12.29
N GLU A 76 -0.83 -22.96 13.36
CA GLU A 76 -1.62 -21.84 13.90
C GLU A 76 -0.75 -20.59 14.14
N GLY A 77 0.37 -20.74 14.83
CA GLY A 77 1.28 -19.63 15.12
C GLY A 77 1.83 -18.97 13.86
N GLY A 78 2.12 -19.77 12.82
CA GLY A 78 2.54 -19.28 11.51
C GLY A 78 1.43 -18.50 10.81
N ARG A 79 0.19 -19.01 10.83
CA ARG A 79 -0.99 -18.34 10.24
C ARG A 79 -1.32 -17.03 10.92
N ILE A 80 -1.24 -16.96 12.25
CA ILE A 80 -1.45 -15.72 12.99
C ILE A 80 -0.40 -14.68 12.59
N ALA A 81 0.88 -15.09 12.51
CA ALA A 81 1.96 -14.20 12.10
C ALA A 81 1.80 -13.71 10.66
N GLU A 82 1.47 -14.60 9.72
CA GLU A 82 1.18 -14.30 8.31
C GLU A 82 0.08 -13.22 8.20
N HIS A 83 -1.07 -13.47 8.82
CA HIS A 83 -2.21 -12.56 8.80
C HIS A 83 -1.90 -11.22 9.48
N PHE A 84 -1.12 -11.21 10.56
CA PHE A 84 -0.70 -9.99 11.24
C PHE A 84 0.13 -9.08 10.32
N PHE A 85 1.14 -9.65 9.65
CA PHE A 85 1.96 -8.89 8.69
C PHE A 85 1.15 -8.41 7.50
N TYR A 86 0.23 -9.25 7.02
CA TYR A 86 -0.62 -8.90 5.88
C TYR A 86 -1.57 -7.75 6.24
N LEU A 87 -2.25 -7.82 7.38
CA LEU A 87 -3.11 -6.76 7.88
C LEU A 87 -2.34 -5.46 8.12
N ALA A 88 -1.13 -5.55 8.70
CA ALA A 88 -0.25 -4.39 8.89
C ALA A 88 0.10 -3.74 7.54
N ALA A 89 0.40 -4.55 6.51
CA ALA A 89 0.66 -4.04 5.16
C ALA A 89 -0.55 -3.29 4.59
N LEU A 90 -1.75 -3.84 4.68
CA LEU A 90 -2.97 -3.22 4.16
C LEU A 90 -3.30 -1.90 4.87
N ILE A 91 -3.15 -1.84 6.19
CA ILE A 91 -3.35 -0.60 6.97
C ILE A 91 -2.34 0.47 6.53
N LEU A 92 -1.07 0.09 6.38
CA LEU A 92 -0.02 1.02 5.96
C LEU A 92 -0.21 1.47 4.50
N PHE A 93 -0.73 0.61 3.64
CA PHE A 93 -1.14 0.96 2.28
C PHE A 93 -2.28 1.96 2.27
N ALA A 94 -3.34 1.76 3.06
CA ALA A 94 -4.43 2.72 3.22
C ALA A 94 -3.91 4.10 3.66
N LEU A 95 -3.11 4.15 4.73
CA LEU A 95 -2.50 5.39 5.19
C LEU A 95 -1.66 6.09 4.10
N HIS A 96 -0.97 5.32 3.27
CA HIS A 96 -0.23 5.85 2.13
C HIS A 96 -1.16 6.44 1.06
N LEU A 97 -2.27 5.76 0.72
CA LEU A 97 -3.26 6.25 -0.24
C LEU A 97 -3.91 7.55 0.22
N LEU A 98 -4.21 7.70 1.51
CA LEU A 98 -4.75 8.95 2.07
C LEU A 98 -3.78 10.14 1.89
N VAL A 99 -2.47 9.90 2.05
CA VAL A 99 -1.46 10.93 1.78
C VAL A 99 -1.36 11.22 0.28
N LEU A 100 -1.39 10.19 -0.57
CA LEU A 100 -1.42 10.37 -2.03
C LEU A 100 -2.65 11.17 -2.48
N HIS A 101 -3.83 10.91 -1.92
CA HIS A 101 -5.04 11.68 -2.19
C HIS A 101 -4.80 13.18 -1.98
N ARG A 102 -4.25 13.56 -0.82
CA ARG A 102 -3.96 14.96 -0.50
C ARG A 102 -2.97 15.59 -1.48
N LEU A 103 -1.97 14.83 -1.91
CA LEU A 103 -0.95 15.29 -2.86
C LEU A 103 -1.44 15.41 -4.31
N LEU A 104 -2.38 14.55 -4.71
CA LEU A 104 -2.86 14.45 -6.08
C LEU A 104 -4.14 15.25 -6.33
N ARG A 105 -4.93 15.53 -5.28
CA ARG A 105 -6.17 16.30 -5.38
C ARG A 105 -6.01 17.64 -6.11
N PRO A 106 -4.96 18.46 -5.89
CA PRO A 106 -4.80 19.73 -6.60
C PRO A 106 -4.56 19.56 -8.11
N ALA A 107 -3.99 18.43 -8.53
CA ALA A 107 -3.72 18.15 -9.94
C ALA A 107 -4.94 17.60 -10.67
N HIS A 108 -5.71 16.70 -10.03
CA HIS A 108 -6.90 16.11 -10.63
C HIS A 108 -7.88 15.58 -9.57
N THR A 109 -8.77 16.46 -9.08
CA THR A 109 -9.70 16.18 -7.96
C THR A 109 -10.49 14.87 -8.11
N ALA A 110 -11.14 14.65 -9.26
CA ALA A 110 -12.04 13.51 -9.44
C ALA A 110 -11.27 12.17 -9.38
N ALA A 111 -10.25 11.99 -10.23
CA ALA A 111 -9.42 10.80 -10.24
C ALA A 111 -8.71 10.54 -8.89
N ALA A 112 -8.23 11.58 -8.21
CA ALA A 112 -7.65 11.44 -6.87
C ALA A 112 -8.68 10.98 -5.83
N LEU A 113 -9.92 11.50 -5.86
CA LEU A 113 -10.98 11.11 -4.94
C LEU A 113 -11.47 9.68 -5.21
N PHE A 114 -11.93 9.40 -6.44
CA PHE A 114 -12.46 8.10 -6.81
C PHE A 114 -11.40 7.00 -6.76
N GLY A 115 -10.17 7.30 -7.19
CA GLY A 115 -9.07 6.35 -7.12
C GLY A 115 -8.75 5.93 -5.68
N THR A 116 -8.70 6.90 -4.76
CA THR A 116 -8.48 6.61 -3.33
C THR A 116 -9.67 5.86 -2.75
N ALA A 117 -10.90 6.32 -2.98
CA ALA A 117 -12.09 5.68 -2.41
C ALA A 117 -12.23 4.22 -2.86
N ILE A 118 -12.06 3.93 -4.15
CA ILE A 118 -12.14 2.57 -4.68
C ILE A 118 -11.02 1.70 -4.12
N ALA A 119 -9.78 2.20 -4.08
CA ALA A 119 -8.67 1.43 -3.54
C ALA A 119 -8.81 1.17 -2.04
N GLU A 120 -9.25 2.16 -1.25
CA GLU A 120 -9.52 1.98 0.19
C GLU A 120 -10.61 0.94 0.45
N ILE A 121 -11.72 0.99 -0.29
CA ILE A 121 -12.77 -0.04 -0.20
C ILE A 121 -12.17 -1.42 -0.50
N GLY A 122 -11.36 -1.53 -1.56
CA GLY A 122 -10.65 -2.75 -1.90
C GLY A 122 -9.76 -3.25 -0.77
N LEU A 123 -8.91 -2.38 -0.20
CA LEU A 123 -8.02 -2.71 0.92
C LEU A 123 -8.79 -3.14 2.18
N VAL A 124 -9.92 -2.51 2.49
CA VAL A 124 -10.78 -2.91 3.63
C VAL A 124 -11.37 -4.29 3.42
N ILE A 125 -11.83 -4.61 2.21
CA ILE A 125 -12.34 -5.95 1.88
C ILE A 125 -11.20 -6.99 1.95
N MET A 126 -10.01 -6.68 1.43
CA MET A 126 -8.81 -7.52 1.59
C MET A 126 -8.42 -7.70 3.06
N ALA A 127 -8.58 -6.67 3.90
CA ALA A 127 -8.30 -6.76 5.33
C ALA A 127 -9.32 -7.66 6.05
N ALA A 128 -10.57 -7.65 5.62
CA ALA A 128 -11.57 -8.59 6.12
C ALA A 128 -11.21 -10.05 5.78
N SER A 129 -10.49 -10.32 4.68
CA SER A 129 -10.03 -11.68 4.38
C SER A 129 -8.93 -12.18 5.32
N SER A 130 -8.17 -11.30 5.98
CA SER A 130 -7.07 -11.68 6.86
C SER A 130 -7.51 -12.29 8.19
N VAL A 131 -8.81 -12.33 8.48
CA VAL A 131 -9.35 -12.91 9.73
C VAL A 131 -9.95 -14.30 9.54
N LEU A 132 -9.67 -14.96 8.40
CA LEU A 132 -10.07 -16.35 8.11
C LEU A 132 -9.83 -17.31 9.28
N HIS A 133 -8.65 -17.20 9.91
CA HIS A 133 -8.27 -18.05 11.05
C HIS A 133 -9.25 -17.98 12.23
N VAL A 134 -9.96 -16.87 12.41
CA VAL A 134 -10.99 -16.71 13.46
C VAL A 134 -12.18 -17.63 13.21
N SER A 135 -12.50 -17.90 11.93
CA SER A 135 -13.58 -18.80 11.54
C SER A 135 -13.12 -20.26 11.45
N THR A 136 -11.88 -20.52 11.03
CA THR A 136 -11.40 -21.89 10.79
C THR A 136 -10.83 -22.56 12.03
N ALA A 137 -10.28 -21.82 13.01
CA ALA A 137 -9.70 -22.42 14.21
C ALA A 137 -10.71 -23.26 15.02
N PRO A 138 -11.93 -22.77 15.33
CA PRO A 138 -12.92 -23.59 16.04
C PRO A 138 -13.36 -24.83 15.25
N MET A 139 -13.33 -24.78 13.91
CA MET A 139 -13.66 -25.92 13.06
C MET A 139 -12.56 -26.98 13.11
N ALA A 140 -11.28 -26.57 13.14
CA ALA A 140 -10.16 -27.48 13.31
C ALA A 140 -10.17 -28.15 14.69
N ASP A 141 -10.53 -27.40 15.74
CA ASP A 141 -10.69 -27.97 17.09
C ASP A 141 -11.78 -29.05 17.11
N LEU A 142 -12.94 -28.79 16.51
CA LEU A 142 -14.02 -29.77 16.39
C LEU A 142 -13.59 -30.96 15.51
N TYR A 143 -12.89 -30.72 14.41
CA TYR A 143 -12.47 -31.77 13.50
C TYR A 143 -11.48 -32.75 14.13
N THR A 144 -10.59 -32.26 15.01
CA THR A 144 -9.52 -33.05 15.64
C THR A 144 -9.89 -33.57 17.03
N ALA A 145 -11.03 -33.18 17.59
CA ALA A 145 -11.48 -33.63 18.90
C ALA A 145 -11.82 -35.15 18.90
N SER A 146 -11.35 -35.85 19.93
CA SER A 146 -11.50 -37.32 20.04
C SER A 146 -12.94 -37.78 20.25
N ASP A 147 -13.82 -36.89 20.69
CA ASP A 147 -15.24 -37.13 20.96
C ASP A 147 -16.15 -36.68 19.81
N THR A 148 -15.60 -36.15 18.71
CA THR A 148 -16.39 -35.79 17.53
C THR A 148 -16.89 -37.04 16.81
N PRO A 149 -18.22 -37.20 16.63
CA PRO A 149 -18.78 -38.32 15.90
C PRO A 149 -18.29 -38.35 14.44
N PRO A 150 -17.91 -39.52 13.88
CA PRO A 150 -17.45 -39.61 12.50
C PRO A 150 -18.45 -39.06 11.46
N GLU A 151 -19.75 -39.17 11.73
CA GLU A 151 -20.81 -38.63 10.89
C GLU A 151 -20.82 -37.09 10.81
N ASP A 152 -20.23 -36.39 11.77
CA ASP A 152 -20.18 -34.92 11.83
C ASP A 152 -19.00 -34.34 11.05
N LEU A 153 -17.95 -35.14 10.77
CA LEU A 153 -16.72 -34.68 10.11
C LEU A 153 -16.99 -34.07 8.72
N ALA A 154 -17.85 -34.70 7.93
CA ALA A 154 -18.22 -34.19 6.61
C ALA A 154 -18.95 -32.83 6.68
N ALA A 155 -19.74 -32.61 7.73
CA ALA A 155 -20.41 -31.34 7.95
C ALA A 155 -19.41 -30.24 8.35
N ILE A 156 -18.40 -30.57 9.15
CA ILE A 156 -17.31 -29.66 9.53
C ILE A 156 -16.47 -29.28 8.32
N GLU A 157 -16.05 -30.25 7.49
CA GLU A 157 -15.32 -29.99 6.23
C GLU A 157 -16.11 -29.07 5.29
N TYR A 158 -17.41 -29.34 5.13
CA TYR A 158 -18.27 -28.50 4.29
C TYR A 158 -18.37 -27.06 4.82
N ALA A 159 -18.51 -26.88 6.14
CA ALA A 159 -18.53 -25.56 6.77
C ALA A 159 -17.18 -24.84 6.61
N TRP A 160 -16.07 -25.57 6.72
CA TRP A 160 -14.73 -25.04 6.52
C TRP A 160 -14.51 -24.55 5.08
N HIS A 161 -14.86 -25.35 4.07
CA HIS A 161 -14.83 -24.91 2.67
C HIS A 161 -15.73 -23.70 2.42
N GLY A 162 -16.90 -23.64 3.05
CA GLY A 162 -17.80 -22.49 2.98
C GLY A 162 -17.15 -21.21 3.53
N ALA A 163 -16.47 -21.30 4.67
CA ALA A 163 -15.73 -20.17 5.24
C ALA A 163 -14.59 -19.72 4.31
N GLN A 164 -13.76 -20.65 3.84
CA GLN A 164 -12.67 -20.38 2.88
C GLN A 164 -13.18 -19.63 1.66
N SER A 165 -14.22 -20.15 1.00
CA SER A 165 -14.80 -19.56 -0.20
C SER A 165 -15.28 -18.11 0.01
N ILE A 166 -15.87 -17.80 1.17
CA ILE A 166 -16.30 -16.43 1.50
C ILE A 166 -15.09 -15.50 1.60
N PHE A 167 -14.06 -15.90 2.33
CA PHE A 167 -12.87 -15.06 2.54
C PHE A 167 -12.02 -14.93 1.27
N ASP A 168 -11.92 -15.98 0.44
CA ASP A 168 -11.28 -15.91 -0.88
C ASP A 168 -12.02 -14.98 -1.82
N THR A 169 -13.36 -15.00 -1.79
CA THR A 169 -14.18 -14.05 -2.57
C THR A 169 -13.96 -12.61 -2.12
N MET A 170 -13.81 -12.37 -0.81
CA MET A 170 -13.43 -11.05 -0.29
C MET A 170 -12.04 -10.64 -0.80
N LEU A 171 -11.05 -11.52 -0.69
CA LEU A 171 -9.70 -11.26 -1.20
C LEU A 171 -9.73 -10.92 -2.69
N ALA A 172 -10.35 -11.75 -3.52
CA ALA A 172 -10.48 -11.54 -4.96
C ALA A 172 -11.18 -10.22 -5.29
N THR A 173 -12.27 -9.89 -4.58
CA THR A 173 -13.00 -8.62 -4.75
C THR A 173 -12.10 -7.43 -4.45
N GLY A 174 -11.35 -7.49 -3.35
CA GLY A 174 -10.44 -6.42 -2.98
C GLY A 174 -9.27 -6.27 -3.96
N VAL A 175 -8.68 -7.39 -4.38
CA VAL A 175 -7.62 -7.45 -5.41
C VAL A 175 -8.11 -6.97 -6.78
N LEU A 176 -9.41 -7.03 -7.07
CA LEU A 176 -10.00 -6.42 -8.26
C LEU A 176 -10.15 -4.90 -8.13
N LEU A 177 -10.60 -4.41 -6.97
CA LEU A 177 -10.88 -2.99 -6.75
C LEU A 177 -9.62 -2.14 -6.61
N VAL A 178 -8.59 -2.59 -5.88
CA VAL A 178 -7.37 -1.81 -5.65
C VAL A 178 -6.68 -1.39 -6.96
N PRO A 179 -6.47 -2.28 -7.96
CA PRO A 179 -5.89 -1.90 -9.25
C PRO A 179 -6.72 -0.87 -10.02
N ILE A 180 -8.06 -0.91 -9.95
CA ILE A 180 -8.92 0.13 -10.54
C ILE A 180 -8.61 1.49 -9.89
N GLY A 181 -8.50 1.52 -8.57
CA GLY A 181 -8.11 2.72 -7.85
C GLY A 181 -6.71 3.22 -8.24
N ILE A 182 -5.75 2.31 -8.40
CA ILE A 182 -4.38 2.60 -8.84
C ILE A 182 -4.37 3.23 -10.25
N ILE A 183 -5.19 2.76 -11.20
CA ILE A 183 -5.31 3.36 -12.53
C ILE A 183 -5.73 4.83 -12.41
N LEU A 184 -6.77 5.11 -11.63
CA LEU A 184 -7.27 6.48 -11.43
C LEU A 184 -6.23 7.37 -10.71
N LEU A 185 -5.53 6.84 -9.72
CA LEU A 185 -4.41 7.54 -9.09
C LEU A 185 -3.28 7.83 -10.10
N GLY A 186 -3.01 6.91 -11.02
CA GLY A 186 -2.07 7.10 -12.12
C GLY A 186 -2.46 8.25 -13.05
N VAL A 187 -3.75 8.41 -13.37
CA VAL A 187 -4.26 9.56 -14.12
C VAL A 187 -3.98 10.87 -13.37
N ALA A 188 -4.22 10.90 -12.05
CA ALA A 188 -3.94 12.08 -11.24
C ALA A 188 -2.43 12.37 -11.13
N MET A 189 -1.59 11.33 -11.01
CA MET A 189 -0.12 11.44 -10.96
C MET A 189 0.47 11.98 -12.25
N TRP A 190 -0.14 11.70 -13.41
CA TRP A 190 0.35 12.17 -14.71
C TRP A 190 0.55 13.69 -14.71
N ILE A 191 -0.42 14.42 -14.17
CA ILE A 191 -0.49 15.89 -14.20
C ILE A 191 0.18 16.51 -12.96
N ALA A 192 0.36 15.75 -11.88
CA ALA A 192 0.94 16.25 -10.64
C ALA A 192 2.45 16.51 -10.76
N PRO A 193 2.95 17.75 -10.53
CA PRO A 193 4.38 18.09 -10.69
C PRO A 193 5.34 17.25 -9.85
N GLY A 194 4.90 16.78 -8.68
CA GLY A 194 5.70 15.92 -7.80
C GLY A 194 5.88 14.49 -8.32
N PHE A 195 4.98 13.98 -9.17
CA PHE A 195 4.97 12.59 -9.63
C PHE A 195 5.32 12.51 -11.12
N GLY A 196 4.59 13.27 -11.93
CA GLY A 196 4.81 13.42 -13.37
C GLY A 196 4.37 12.23 -14.22
N VAL A 197 4.43 12.45 -15.54
CA VAL A 197 3.94 11.53 -16.58
C VAL A 197 4.47 10.10 -16.44
N ARG A 198 5.78 9.93 -16.19
CA ARG A 198 6.40 8.60 -16.11
C ARG A 198 5.80 7.76 -15.00
N LEU A 199 5.63 8.35 -13.81
CA LEU A 199 5.10 7.63 -12.67
C LEU A 199 3.58 7.38 -12.82
N GLY A 200 2.85 8.34 -13.39
CA GLY A 200 1.44 8.13 -13.75
C GLY A 200 1.24 6.97 -14.74
N LEU A 201 2.07 6.88 -15.79
CA LEU A 201 2.05 5.78 -16.75
C LEU A 201 2.37 4.44 -16.08
N VAL A 202 3.41 4.38 -15.24
CA VAL A 202 3.77 3.15 -14.50
C VAL A 202 2.62 2.70 -13.61
N ALA A 203 1.99 3.61 -12.86
CA ALA A 203 0.85 3.29 -12.02
C ALA A 203 -0.32 2.73 -12.85
N MET A 204 -0.67 3.35 -13.98
CA MET A 204 -1.74 2.83 -14.85
C MET A 204 -1.42 1.45 -15.42
N VAL A 205 -0.17 1.21 -15.85
CA VAL A 205 0.24 -0.10 -16.37
C VAL A 205 0.16 -1.17 -15.28
N LEU A 206 0.64 -0.88 -14.07
CA LEU A 206 0.52 -1.80 -12.92
C LEU A 206 -0.94 -2.07 -12.58
N GLY A 207 -1.78 -1.04 -12.57
CA GLY A 207 -3.20 -1.17 -12.31
C GLY A 207 -3.93 -2.01 -13.39
N VAL A 208 -3.60 -1.82 -14.67
CA VAL A 208 -4.16 -2.66 -15.75
C VAL A 208 -3.68 -4.11 -15.65
N ALA A 209 -2.38 -4.32 -15.42
CA ALA A 209 -1.83 -5.66 -15.26
C ALA A 209 -2.46 -6.37 -14.05
N GLY A 210 -2.63 -5.66 -12.93
CA GLY A 210 -3.28 -6.22 -11.75
C GLY A 210 -4.76 -6.48 -11.95
N LEU A 211 -5.48 -5.61 -12.67
CA LEU A 211 -6.89 -5.84 -13.00
C LEU A 211 -7.08 -7.07 -13.90
N ILE A 212 -6.21 -7.26 -14.89
CA ILE A 212 -6.21 -8.47 -15.73
C ILE A 212 -5.95 -9.70 -14.86
N GLY A 213 -4.97 -9.64 -13.95
CA GLY A 213 -4.67 -10.76 -13.08
C GLY A 213 -5.81 -11.13 -12.14
N ALA A 214 -6.45 -10.12 -11.54
CA ALA A 214 -7.62 -10.30 -10.67
C ALA A 214 -8.84 -10.84 -11.43
N ALA A 215 -9.08 -10.36 -12.65
CA ALA A 215 -10.18 -10.84 -13.49
C ALA A 215 -9.94 -12.29 -13.95
N TRP A 216 -8.68 -12.67 -14.19
CA TRP A 216 -8.32 -14.03 -14.57
C TRP A 216 -8.57 -15.02 -13.42
N GLU A 217 -8.22 -14.66 -12.19
CA GLU A 217 -8.49 -15.46 -10.99
C GLU A 217 -9.98 -15.83 -10.85
N ILE A 218 -10.88 -14.91 -11.20
CA ILE A 218 -12.33 -15.16 -11.16
C ILE A 218 -12.75 -16.21 -12.20
N VAL A 219 -12.03 -16.30 -13.32
CA VAL A 219 -12.31 -17.27 -14.40
C VAL A 219 -11.68 -18.63 -14.10
N ASP A 220 -10.47 -18.62 -13.54
CA ASP A 220 -9.69 -19.80 -13.20
C ASP A 220 -9.04 -19.61 -11.83
N THR A 221 -9.68 -20.18 -10.80
CA THR A 221 -9.24 -20.08 -9.41
C THR A 221 -8.02 -20.97 -9.10
N ALA A 222 -7.58 -21.81 -10.05
CA ALA A 222 -6.38 -22.63 -9.89
C ALA A 222 -5.12 -21.94 -10.41
N SER A 223 -5.23 -20.70 -10.89
CA SER A 223 -4.17 -20.00 -11.59
C SER A 223 -3.39 -19.07 -10.65
N ASP A 224 -2.07 -19.23 -10.57
CA ASP A 224 -1.17 -18.33 -9.82
C ASP A 224 -1.14 -16.87 -10.32
N VAL A 225 -1.90 -16.54 -11.37
CA VAL A 225 -1.97 -15.20 -11.97
C VAL A 225 -2.50 -14.14 -10.98
N SER A 226 -3.31 -14.50 -9.97
CA SER A 226 -3.69 -13.57 -8.88
C SER A 226 -2.48 -13.01 -8.12
N ALA A 227 -1.38 -13.77 -8.02
CA ALA A 227 -0.15 -13.27 -7.43
C ALA A 227 0.40 -12.05 -8.17
N ALA A 228 0.18 -11.96 -9.50
CA ALA A 228 0.56 -10.79 -10.28
C ALA A 228 -0.25 -9.54 -9.89
N ALA A 229 -1.53 -9.70 -9.52
CA ALA A 229 -2.36 -8.59 -9.08
C ALA A 229 -1.91 -8.04 -7.73
N VAL A 230 -1.64 -8.92 -6.77
CA VAL A 230 -1.09 -8.53 -5.47
C VAL A 230 0.31 -7.91 -5.63
N LEU A 231 1.16 -8.48 -6.48
CA LEU A 231 2.48 -7.92 -6.79
C LEU A 231 2.37 -6.51 -7.39
N SER A 232 1.43 -6.28 -8.30
CA SER A 232 1.17 -4.95 -8.87
C SER A 232 0.81 -3.91 -7.79
N ILE A 233 0.00 -4.28 -6.80
CA ILE A 233 -0.33 -3.42 -5.65
C ILE A 233 0.93 -3.10 -4.85
N VAL A 234 1.71 -4.12 -4.48
CA VAL A 234 2.94 -3.95 -3.69
C VAL A 234 3.96 -3.08 -4.43
N VAL A 235 4.18 -3.33 -5.72
CA VAL A 235 5.10 -2.54 -6.55
C VAL A 235 4.62 -1.09 -6.69
N PHE A 236 3.31 -0.86 -6.83
CA PHE A 236 2.76 0.48 -6.83
C PHE A 236 3.10 1.22 -5.52
N HIS A 237 2.84 0.61 -4.36
CA HIS A 237 3.14 1.20 -3.06
C HIS A 237 4.64 1.42 -2.83
N LEU A 238 5.50 0.52 -3.34
CA LEU A 238 6.95 0.67 -3.30
C LEU A 238 7.41 1.91 -4.09
N ILE A 239 7.02 2.00 -5.36
CA ILE A 239 7.50 3.07 -6.26
C ILE A 239 6.92 4.42 -5.81
N SER A 240 5.62 4.47 -5.54
CA SER A 240 4.97 5.71 -5.10
C SER A 240 5.41 6.12 -3.70
N GLY A 241 5.60 5.17 -2.76
CA GLY A 241 6.07 5.45 -1.40
C GLY A 241 7.50 5.99 -1.40
N TRP A 242 8.38 5.40 -2.21
CA TRP A 242 9.72 5.90 -2.42
C TRP A 242 9.73 7.31 -3.03
N ARG A 243 8.86 7.58 -4.01
CA ARG A 243 8.75 8.92 -4.60
C ARG A 243 8.22 9.93 -3.59
N THR A 244 7.19 9.59 -2.84
CA THR A 244 6.62 10.43 -1.76
C THR A 244 7.69 10.76 -0.73
N LEU A 245 8.51 9.79 -0.32
CA LEU A 245 9.61 10.03 0.62
C LEU A 245 10.68 10.96 0.03
N LYS A 246 11.03 10.80 -1.26
CA LYS A 246 11.95 11.72 -1.95
C LYS A 246 11.41 13.15 -2.01
N LEU A 247 10.13 13.33 -2.30
CA LEU A 247 9.49 14.64 -2.32
C LEU A 247 9.62 15.33 -0.95
N SER A 248 9.48 14.59 0.16
CA SER A 248 9.69 15.15 1.50
C SER A 248 11.09 15.72 1.72
N ASN A 249 12.10 15.28 0.96
CA ASN A 249 13.48 15.74 1.08
C ASN A 249 13.83 16.88 0.13
N GLU A 250 13.00 17.16 -0.88
CA GLU A 250 13.22 18.27 -1.81
C GLU A 250 12.94 19.61 -1.11
N THR A 251 13.86 20.57 -1.21
CA THR A 251 13.90 21.80 -0.37
C THR A 251 12.87 22.86 -0.78
N ARG A 252 12.12 22.64 -1.85
CA ARG A 252 11.01 23.49 -2.29
C ARG A 252 9.77 22.64 -2.50
N ILE A 253 8.93 22.55 -1.47
CA ILE A 253 7.53 22.24 -1.70
C ILE A 253 6.78 23.53 -1.39
N ASP A 254 6.61 24.36 -2.40
CA ASP A 254 5.79 25.56 -2.30
C ASP A 254 4.32 25.15 -2.44
N LEU A 255 3.71 24.72 -1.33
CA LEU A 255 2.28 24.39 -1.26
C LEU A 255 1.41 25.66 -1.18
N SER A 256 1.99 26.86 -1.12
CA SER A 256 1.22 28.11 -1.05
C SER A 256 0.44 28.42 -2.34
N THR A 257 0.74 27.71 -3.44
CA THR A 257 -0.07 27.72 -4.66
C THR A 257 -1.32 26.85 -4.59
N ILE A 258 -1.48 26.02 -3.55
CA ILE A 258 -2.63 25.10 -3.39
C ILE A 258 -3.80 25.77 -2.65
N GLU A 259 -3.57 26.85 -1.90
CA GLU A 259 -4.61 27.56 -1.13
C GLU A 259 -5.13 28.85 -1.78
N ARG A 260 -5.17 28.95 -3.11
CA ARG A 260 -5.99 30.01 -3.73
C ARG A 260 -7.39 29.46 -4.01
N PRO A 261 -8.40 29.78 -3.17
CA PRO A 261 -9.78 29.63 -3.61
C PRO A 261 -9.99 30.57 -4.79
N GLY A 262 -10.32 29.98 -5.94
CA GLY A 262 -11.01 30.67 -7.03
C GLY A 262 -12.50 30.64 -6.77
#